data_AF-A0A2E1JM83-F1
#
_entry.id   AF-A0A2E1JM83-F1
#
_cell.length_a   1.000
_cell.length_b   1.000
_cell.length_c   1.000
_cell.angle_alpha   90.00
_cell.angle_beta   90.00
_cell.angle_gamma   90.00
#
_symmetry.space_group_name_H-M   'P 1'
#
loop_
_entity.id
_entity.type
_entity.pdbx_description
1 polymer ?
#
loop_
_entity_poly.entity_id
_entity_poly.type
_entity_poly.pdbx_seq_one_letter_code
_entity_poly.pdbx_strand_id
1 'polypeptide(L)'
;MANIVGFLKDLNNMNIPDDVIARRDFERNKLFNFALTAQETYSKLIVLLLLWSIWALNFSNINDILIGKILLTAIFIALGVIAPLIDLNQSHATNPLWTGHARFHLVWQVIAFIYTAIIGIPILWIYSSYEVLLIIILYTYMWLVSFLIASISMGVYKGKLNDINGVPEHILQIFGKVIIIDRNILGIIAFTIVTSFATYLILF
;
A
#
# COMPACT_ATOMS: atom_id res chain seq x y z
N MET A 1 -27.19 2.78 2.92
CA MET A 1 -27.39 3.84 3.93
C MET A 1 -27.55 3.28 5.35
N ALA A 2 -28.38 2.25 5.58
CA ALA A 2 -28.60 1.67 6.92
C ALA A 2 -27.37 1.01 7.59
N ASN A 3 -26.41 0.45 6.84
CA ASN A 3 -25.22 -0.21 7.41
C ASN A 3 -24.08 0.74 7.84
N ILE A 4 -24.06 1.98 7.36
CA ILE A 4 -23.04 2.96 7.75
C ILE A 4 -23.45 3.62 9.07
N VAL A 5 -24.74 3.88 9.27
CA VAL A 5 -25.27 4.50 10.49
C VAL A 5 -25.15 3.58 11.71
N GLY A 6 -25.29 2.25 11.54
CA GLY A 6 -25.04 1.27 12.61
C GLY A 6 -23.57 1.21 13.03
N PHE A 7 -22.65 1.14 12.06
CA PHE A 7 -21.21 1.15 12.29
C PHE A 7 -20.72 2.46 12.93
N LEU A 8 -21.26 3.61 12.53
CA LEU A 8 -20.97 4.91 13.16
C LEU A 8 -21.48 5.00 14.59
N LYS A 9 -22.60 4.33 14.92
CA LYS A 9 -23.12 4.25 16.30
C LYS A 9 -22.22 3.44 17.23
N ASP A 10 -21.62 2.37 16.71
CA ASP A 10 -20.64 1.56 17.46
C ASP A 10 -19.30 2.30 17.64
N LEU A 11 -18.91 3.17 16.70
CA LEU A 11 -17.72 4.02 16.81
C LEU A 11 -17.88 5.14 17.87
N ASN A 12 -19.08 5.70 18.05
CA ASN A 12 -19.34 6.72 19.08
C ASN A 12 -19.24 6.20 20.53
N ASN A 13 -19.27 4.87 20.74
CA ASN A 13 -19.03 4.24 22.05
C ASN A 13 -17.55 3.88 22.28
N MET A 14 -16.69 4.14 21.30
CA MET A 14 -15.24 3.95 21.41
C MET A 14 -14.59 5.32 21.62
N ASN A 15 -13.60 5.42 22.52
CA ASN A 15 -12.78 6.63 22.68
C ASN A 15 -11.87 6.84 21.46
N ILE A 16 -12.46 7.08 20.29
CA ILE A 16 -11.76 7.39 19.04
C ILE A 16 -11.56 8.91 18.99
N PRO A 17 -10.35 9.40 18.67
CA PRO A 17 -10.09 10.84 18.54
C PRO A 17 -11.01 11.51 17.51
N ASP A 18 -11.49 12.71 17.82
CA ASP A 18 -12.41 13.47 16.93
C ASP A 18 -11.80 13.74 15.55
N ASP A 19 -10.48 13.96 15.47
CA ASP A 19 -9.79 14.17 14.20
C ASP A 19 -9.82 12.92 13.30
N VAL A 20 -9.83 11.73 13.91
CA VAL A 20 -9.90 10.43 13.21
C VAL A 20 -11.32 10.19 12.70
N ILE A 21 -12.35 10.62 13.44
CA ILE A 21 -13.75 10.57 13.00
C ILE A 21 -13.96 11.58 11.86
N ALA A 22 -13.50 12.82 12.03
CA ALA A 22 -13.66 13.88 11.04
C ALA A 22 -13.04 13.55 9.67
N ARG A 23 -11.96 12.76 9.61
CA ARG A 23 -11.38 12.28 8.34
C ARG A 23 -12.27 11.27 7.60
N ARG A 24 -13.26 10.66 8.27
CA ARG A 24 -14.21 9.69 7.71
C ARG A 24 -15.55 10.30 7.29
N ASP A 25 -15.87 11.51 7.73
CA ASP A 25 -17.19 12.14 7.63
C ASP A 25 -17.52 12.72 6.25
N PHE A 26 -17.28 11.96 5.18
CA PHE A 26 -17.62 12.37 3.81
C PHE A 26 -18.26 11.26 2.98
N GLU A 27 -19.16 11.65 2.06
CA GLU A 27 -19.79 10.73 1.13
C GLU A 27 -18.78 10.18 0.11
N ARG A 28 -18.44 8.90 0.27
CA ARG A 28 -17.56 8.18 -0.67
C ARG A 28 -18.36 7.73 -1.89
N ASN A 29 -17.90 8.12 -3.06
CA ASN A 29 -18.52 7.67 -4.31
C ASN A 29 -18.27 6.15 -4.53
N LYS A 30 -19.02 5.56 -5.48
CA LYS A 30 -18.92 4.12 -5.76
C LYS A 30 -17.53 3.68 -6.21
N LEU A 31 -16.82 4.51 -6.99
CA LEU A 31 -15.49 4.21 -7.49
C LEU A 31 -14.45 4.16 -6.37
N PHE A 32 -14.54 5.08 -5.40
CA PHE A 32 -13.64 5.10 -4.26
C PHE A 32 -13.89 3.88 -3.34
N ASN A 33 -15.15 3.53 -3.09
CA ASN A 33 -15.47 2.31 -2.34
C ASN A 33 -14.98 1.03 -3.04
N PHE A 34 -15.07 0.99 -4.38
CA PHE A 34 -14.47 -0.08 -5.17
C PHE A 34 -12.95 -0.12 -4.99
N ALA A 35 -12.26 1.01 -5.07
CA ALA A 35 -10.81 1.06 -4.88
C ALA A 35 -10.37 0.56 -3.50
N LEU A 36 -11.06 0.97 -2.42
CA LEU A 36 -10.81 0.46 -1.07
C LEU A 36 -11.05 -1.05 -0.97
N THR A 37 -12.11 -1.56 -1.59
CA THR A 37 -12.41 -3.00 -1.63
C THR A 37 -11.34 -3.77 -2.39
N ALA A 38 -10.86 -3.21 -3.51
CA ALA A 38 -9.77 -3.78 -4.29
C ALA A 38 -8.47 -3.83 -3.47
N GLN A 39 -8.11 -2.74 -2.78
CA GLN A 39 -6.94 -2.70 -1.90
C GLN A 39 -7.03 -3.74 -0.76
N GLU A 40 -8.19 -3.86 -0.11
CA GLU A 40 -8.39 -4.83 0.98
C GLU A 40 -8.32 -6.28 0.47
N THR A 41 -8.94 -6.54 -0.69
CA THR A 41 -8.88 -7.87 -1.33
C THR A 41 -7.46 -8.21 -1.74
N TYR A 42 -6.74 -7.24 -2.31
CA TYR A 42 -5.35 -7.39 -2.69
C TYR A 42 -4.44 -7.65 -1.49
N SER A 43 -4.69 -6.96 -0.37
CA SER A 43 -3.94 -7.19 0.88
C SER A 43 -4.10 -8.63 1.37
N LYS A 44 -5.30 -9.21 1.28
CA LYS A 44 -5.54 -10.63 1.60
C LYS A 44 -4.79 -11.56 0.64
N LEU A 45 -4.76 -11.23 -0.66
CA LEU A 45 -3.98 -11.98 -1.65
C LEU A 45 -2.48 -11.98 -1.32
N ILE A 46 -1.91 -10.85 -0.91
CA ILE A 46 -0.51 -10.77 -0.48
C ILE A 46 -0.23 -11.69 0.71
N VAL A 47 -1.11 -11.69 1.71
CA VAL A 47 -0.97 -12.60 2.87
C VAL A 47 -1.01 -14.06 2.42
N LEU A 48 -1.94 -14.42 1.53
CA LEU A 48 -2.02 -15.78 0.98
C LEU A 48 -0.76 -16.14 0.19
N LEU A 49 -0.21 -15.22 -0.60
CA LEU A 49 1.04 -15.43 -1.34
C LEU A 49 2.24 -15.63 -0.41
N LEU A 50 2.31 -14.91 0.71
CA LEU A 50 3.34 -15.11 1.72
C LEU A 50 3.21 -16.47 2.42
N LEU A 51 1.99 -16.88 2.78
CA LEU A 51 1.76 -18.20 3.38
C LEU A 51 2.09 -19.32 2.38
N TRP A 52 1.69 -19.13 1.12
CA TRP A 52 2.01 -20.06 0.04
C TRP A 52 3.52 -20.16 -0.21
N SER A 53 4.26 -19.05 -0.22
CA SER A 53 5.71 -19.09 -0.45
C SER A 53 6.43 -19.81 0.70
N ILE A 54 6.05 -19.57 1.96
CA ILE A 54 6.57 -20.32 3.10
C ILE A 54 6.29 -21.82 2.95
N TRP A 55 5.07 -22.19 2.57
CA TRP A 55 4.74 -23.59 2.29
C TRP A 55 5.59 -24.16 1.14
N ALA A 56 5.74 -23.42 0.04
CA ALA A 56 6.46 -23.86 -1.15
C ALA A 56 7.93 -24.15 -0.85
N LEU A 57 8.58 -23.34 0.00
CA LEU A 57 9.97 -23.57 0.43
C LEU A 57 10.17 -24.86 1.23
N ASN A 58 9.15 -25.30 1.97
CA ASN A 58 9.26 -26.46 2.87
C ASN A 58 8.70 -27.74 2.25
N PHE A 59 7.79 -27.63 1.29
CA PHE A 59 6.95 -28.76 0.84
C PHE A 59 6.83 -28.88 -0.68
N SER A 60 7.61 -28.12 -1.46
CA SER A 60 7.61 -28.21 -2.92
C SER A 60 9.03 -28.22 -3.50
N ASN A 61 9.16 -28.51 -4.80
CA ASN A 61 10.42 -28.42 -5.55
C ASN A 61 10.50 -27.14 -6.41
N ILE A 62 9.73 -26.10 -6.06
CA ILE A 62 9.74 -24.83 -6.79
C ILE A 62 11.04 -24.08 -6.47
N ASN A 63 11.68 -23.53 -7.50
CA ASN A 63 12.91 -22.76 -7.35
C ASN A 63 12.68 -21.46 -6.54
N ASP A 64 13.55 -21.15 -5.59
CA ASP A 64 13.47 -19.99 -4.69
C ASP A 64 13.46 -18.65 -5.44
N ILE A 65 14.28 -18.52 -6.48
CA ILE A 65 14.29 -17.35 -7.36
C ILE A 65 12.92 -17.19 -8.04
N LEU A 66 12.29 -18.28 -8.48
CA LEU A 66 10.95 -18.21 -9.06
C LEU A 66 9.91 -17.71 -8.03
N ILE A 67 9.97 -18.19 -6.79
CA ILE A 67 9.11 -17.72 -5.69
C ILE A 67 9.35 -16.22 -5.45
N GLY A 68 10.62 -15.79 -5.36
CA GLY A 68 10.98 -14.38 -5.19
C GLY A 68 10.48 -13.49 -6.33
N LYS A 69 10.56 -13.96 -7.59
CA LYS A 69 10.03 -13.24 -8.76
C LYS A 69 8.51 -13.08 -8.69
N ILE A 70 7.78 -14.09 -8.21
CA ILE A 70 6.32 -14.00 -8.01
C ILE A 70 6.00 -12.94 -6.94
N LEU A 71 6.72 -12.94 -5.82
CA LEU A 71 6.53 -11.96 -4.75
C LEU A 71 6.85 -10.52 -5.22
N LEU A 72 7.94 -10.31 -5.95
CA LEU A 72 8.26 -9.00 -6.54
C LEU A 72 7.25 -8.57 -7.61
N THR A 73 6.70 -9.51 -8.38
CA THR A 73 5.62 -9.21 -9.33
C THR A 73 4.38 -8.70 -8.60
N ALA A 74 4.05 -9.29 -7.45
CA ALA A 74 2.96 -8.79 -6.62
C ALA A 74 3.24 -7.35 -6.15
N ILE A 75 4.47 -7.06 -5.70
CA ILE A 75 4.85 -5.67 -5.37
C ILE A 75 4.67 -4.70 -6.55
N PHE A 76 5.08 -5.09 -7.76
CA PHE A 76 4.86 -4.25 -8.93
C PHE A 76 3.39 -4.08 -9.29
N ILE A 77 2.54 -5.08 -9.08
CA ILE A 77 1.09 -4.93 -9.25
C ILE A 77 0.53 -3.96 -8.21
N ALA A 78 1.00 -4.01 -6.96
CA ALA A 78 0.59 -3.07 -5.92
C ALA A 78 0.91 -1.62 -6.33
N LEU A 79 2.11 -1.38 -6.85
CA LEU A 79 2.54 -0.08 -7.36
C LEU A 79 1.78 0.35 -8.62
N GLY A 80 1.69 -0.52 -9.63
CA GLY A 80 1.19 -0.17 -10.96
C GLY A 80 -0.32 -0.20 -11.11
N VAL A 81 -1.04 -0.80 -10.15
CA VAL A 81 -2.50 -0.97 -10.22
C VAL A 81 -3.18 -0.50 -8.94
N ILE A 82 -2.78 -1.04 -7.78
CA ILE A 82 -3.52 -0.79 -6.53
C ILE A 82 -3.34 0.64 -6.05
N ALA A 83 -2.11 1.16 -6.02
CA ALA A 83 -1.84 2.55 -5.66
C ALA A 83 -2.57 3.54 -6.60
N PRO A 84 -2.49 3.41 -7.96
CA PRO A 84 -3.26 4.25 -8.86
C PRO A 84 -4.77 4.22 -8.63
N LEU A 85 -5.36 3.05 -8.32
CA LEU A 85 -6.80 2.97 -8.02
C LEU A 85 -7.17 3.76 -6.75
N ILE A 86 -6.30 3.74 -5.74
CA ILE A 86 -6.50 4.45 -4.47
C ILE A 86 -6.17 5.95 -4.57
N ASP A 87 -5.21 6.33 -5.39
CA ASP A 87 -4.71 7.71 -5.43
C ASP A 87 -5.36 8.54 -6.54
N LEU A 88 -5.81 7.92 -7.64
CA LEU A 88 -6.50 8.61 -8.74
C LEU A 88 -8.01 8.72 -8.49
N ASN A 89 -8.39 9.27 -7.34
CA ASN A 89 -9.80 9.50 -7.00
C ASN A 89 -10.02 10.77 -6.15
N GLN A 90 -11.28 10.97 -5.72
CA GLN A 90 -11.75 12.16 -5.00
C GLN A 90 -11.13 12.36 -3.61
N SER A 91 -10.50 11.34 -3.02
CA SER A 91 -9.78 11.48 -1.75
C SER A 91 -8.36 12.05 -1.92
N HIS A 92 -7.85 12.04 -3.16
CA HIS A 92 -6.46 12.28 -3.49
C HIS A 92 -6.32 13.18 -4.74
N ALA A 93 -6.16 12.61 -5.93
CA ALA A 93 -5.89 13.36 -7.17
C ALA A 93 -6.95 14.41 -7.52
N THR A 94 -8.19 14.25 -7.06
CA THR A 94 -9.27 15.23 -7.23
C THR A 94 -9.83 15.74 -5.91
N ASN A 95 -9.10 15.61 -4.79
CA ASN A 95 -9.52 16.14 -3.49
C ASN A 95 -9.65 17.66 -3.54
N PRO A 96 -10.85 18.24 -3.29
CA PRO A 96 -11.08 19.67 -3.41
C PRO A 96 -10.37 20.49 -2.31
N LEU A 97 -10.03 19.87 -1.19
CA LEU A 97 -9.35 20.53 -0.06
C LEU A 97 -7.84 20.64 -0.26
N TRP A 98 -7.26 19.81 -1.12
CA TRP A 98 -5.84 19.86 -1.41
C TRP A 98 -5.52 21.01 -2.36
N THR A 99 -4.40 21.70 -2.11
CA THR A 99 -3.89 22.68 -3.06
C THR A 99 -3.55 22.01 -4.39
N GLY A 100 -3.66 22.75 -5.50
CA GLY A 100 -3.38 22.21 -6.83
C GLY A 100 -1.97 21.60 -6.96
N HIS A 101 -0.99 22.17 -6.26
CA HIS A 101 0.39 21.69 -6.27
C HIS A 101 0.54 20.32 -5.59
N ALA A 102 -0.15 20.08 -4.47
CA ALA A 102 -0.12 18.77 -3.79
C ALA A 102 -0.72 17.67 -4.69
N ARG A 103 -1.83 17.96 -5.37
CA ARG A 103 -2.44 17.03 -6.35
C ARG A 103 -1.51 16.75 -7.53
N PHE A 104 -0.78 17.75 -8.02
CA PHE A 104 0.21 17.57 -9.07
C PHE A 104 1.33 16.61 -8.66
N HIS A 105 1.94 16.81 -7.47
CA HIS A 105 3.00 15.92 -6.97
C HIS A 105 2.51 14.49 -6.76
N LEU A 106 1.28 14.33 -6.25
CA LEU A 106 0.67 13.00 -6.13
C LEU A 106 0.52 12.33 -7.51
N VAL A 107 -0.10 12.99 -8.50
CA VAL A 107 -0.30 12.40 -9.82
C VAL A 107 1.04 12.07 -10.49
N TRP A 108 2.05 12.93 -10.30
CA TRP A 108 3.41 12.66 -10.76
C TRP A 108 3.99 11.40 -10.13
N GLN A 109 3.88 11.25 -8.80
CA GLN A 109 4.30 10.04 -8.09
C GLN A 109 3.57 8.78 -8.59
N VAL A 110 2.25 8.84 -8.76
CA VAL A 110 1.43 7.72 -9.23
C VAL A 110 1.84 7.28 -10.65
N ILE A 111 2.09 8.23 -11.55
CA ILE A 111 2.59 7.93 -12.89
C ILE A 111 3.94 7.21 -12.81
N ALA A 112 4.84 7.64 -11.91
CA ALA A 112 6.12 6.97 -11.71
C ALA A 112 5.97 5.55 -11.13
N PHE A 113 4.97 5.29 -10.28
CA PHE A 113 4.64 3.91 -9.85
C PHE A 113 4.18 3.04 -11.02
N ILE A 114 3.34 3.56 -11.91
CA ILE A 114 2.89 2.84 -13.11
C ILE A 114 4.07 2.49 -14.01
N TYR A 115 4.96 3.44 -14.29
CA TYR A 115 6.18 3.17 -15.07
C TYR A 115 7.09 2.15 -14.38
N THR A 116 7.20 2.20 -13.05
CA THR A 116 7.95 1.22 -12.27
C THR A 116 7.45 -0.19 -12.52
N ALA A 117 6.13 -0.40 -12.51
CA ALA A 117 5.56 -1.71 -12.76
C ALA A 117 5.69 -2.14 -14.24
N ILE A 118 5.42 -1.23 -15.18
CA ILE A 118 5.49 -1.51 -16.64
C ILE A 118 6.91 -1.89 -17.06
N ILE A 119 7.94 -1.30 -16.46
CA ILE A 119 9.34 -1.60 -16.76
C ILE A 119 9.83 -2.78 -15.91
N GLY A 120 9.51 -2.79 -14.62
CA GLY A 120 9.99 -3.77 -13.66
C GLY A 120 9.52 -5.19 -13.94
N ILE A 121 8.24 -5.38 -14.27
CA ILE A 121 7.68 -6.73 -14.52
C ILE A 121 8.35 -7.39 -15.73
N PRO A 122 8.40 -6.77 -16.93
CA PRO A 122 9.06 -7.40 -18.08
C PRO A 122 10.53 -7.72 -17.82
N ILE A 123 11.30 -6.78 -17.26
CA ILE A 123 12.73 -7.00 -16.98
C ILE A 123 12.92 -8.16 -16.01
N LEU A 124 12.12 -8.19 -14.94
CA LEU A 124 12.15 -9.26 -13.94
C LEU A 124 11.97 -10.62 -14.60
N TRP A 125 11.03 -10.78 -15.54
CA TRP A 125 10.73 -12.08 -16.15
C TRP A 125 11.61 -12.44 -17.34
N ILE A 126 12.04 -11.47 -18.15
CA ILE A 126 12.85 -11.71 -19.36
C ILE A 126 14.30 -12.05 -19.00
N TYR A 127 14.85 -11.38 -17.98
CA TYR A 127 16.25 -11.54 -17.59
C TYR A 127 16.35 -12.17 -16.20
N SER A 128 17.30 -13.08 -16.04
CA SER A 128 17.53 -13.78 -14.76
C SER A 128 19.00 -13.78 -14.35
N SER A 129 19.83 -12.89 -14.92
CA SER A 129 21.19 -12.71 -14.41
C SER A 129 21.14 -12.05 -13.03
N TYR A 130 22.11 -12.40 -12.19
CA TYR A 130 22.20 -11.90 -10.83
C TYR A 130 22.21 -10.36 -10.77
N GLU A 131 22.95 -9.72 -11.67
CA GLU A 131 23.08 -8.26 -11.74
C GLU A 131 21.74 -7.59 -12.07
N VAL A 132 20.96 -8.16 -13.00
CA VAL A 132 19.65 -7.61 -13.37
C VAL A 132 18.65 -7.78 -12.23
N LEU A 133 18.66 -8.92 -11.56
CA LEU A 133 17.80 -9.15 -10.40
C LEU A 133 18.15 -8.20 -9.24
N LEU A 134 19.44 -7.95 -8.99
CA LEU A 134 19.89 -6.98 -8.01
C LEU A 134 19.43 -5.55 -8.35
N ILE A 135 19.53 -5.14 -9.63
CA ILE A 135 19.02 -3.84 -10.09
C ILE A 135 17.51 -3.72 -9.84
N ILE A 136 16.73 -4.76 -10.12
CA ILE A 136 15.28 -4.77 -9.90
C ILE A 136 14.93 -4.70 -8.41
N ILE A 137 15.67 -5.40 -7.56
CA ILE A 137 15.53 -5.33 -6.11
C ILE A 137 15.82 -3.91 -5.61
N LEU A 138 16.94 -3.30 -6.02
CA LEU A 138 17.30 -1.93 -5.66
C LEU A 138 16.28 -0.90 -6.17
N TYR A 139 15.79 -1.09 -7.39
CA TYR A 139 14.74 -0.25 -7.98
C TYR A 139 13.45 -0.31 -7.16
N THR A 140 13.13 -1.47 -6.59
CA THR A 140 11.99 -1.66 -5.70
C THR A 140 12.23 -0.99 -4.33
N TYR A 141 13.43 -1.15 -3.75
CA TYR A 141 13.79 -0.51 -2.48
C TYR A 141 13.88 1.01 -2.56
N MET A 142 14.16 1.59 -3.73
CA MET A 142 14.15 3.04 -3.95
C MET A 142 12.83 3.65 -3.45
N TRP A 143 11.70 3.03 -3.76
CA TRP A 143 10.38 3.49 -3.31
C TRP A 143 10.20 3.36 -1.80
N LEU A 144 10.60 2.23 -1.23
CA LEU A 144 10.54 1.96 0.21
C LEU A 144 11.35 2.98 1.01
N VAL A 145 12.63 3.14 0.65
CA VAL A 145 13.56 4.04 1.33
C VAL A 145 13.11 5.49 1.17
N SER A 146 12.66 5.89 -0.02
CA SER A 146 12.15 7.25 -0.26
C SER A 146 10.93 7.57 0.62
N PHE A 147 9.97 6.65 0.72
CA PHE A 147 8.80 6.82 1.58
C PHE A 147 9.20 6.93 3.06
N LEU A 148 10.13 6.08 3.52
CA LEU A 148 10.60 6.11 4.91
C LEU A 148 11.32 7.41 5.24
N ILE A 149 12.20 7.88 4.36
CA ILE A 149 12.89 9.17 4.53
C ILE A 149 11.87 10.32 4.57
N ALA A 150 10.90 10.33 3.66
CA ALA A 150 9.83 11.32 3.68
C ALA A 150 9.02 11.26 4.98
N SER A 151 8.60 10.07 5.41
CA SER A 151 7.81 9.87 6.63
C SER A 151 8.54 10.33 7.90
N ILE A 152 9.83 10.03 8.02
CA ILE A 152 10.65 10.43 9.17
C ILE A 152 10.94 11.93 9.16
N SER A 153 11.18 12.51 7.98
CA SER A 153 11.47 13.95 7.82
C SER A 153 10.22 14.84 7.74
N MET A 154 9.03 14.25 7.81
CA MET A 154 7.74 14.90 7.57
C MET A 154 7.50 16.16 8.41
N GLY A 155 7.99 16.17 9.66
CA GLY A 155 7.89 17.32 10.55
C GLY A 155 8.60 18.58 10.03
N VAL A 156 9.65 18.44 9.20
CA VAL A 156 10.45 19.55 8.66
C VAL A 156 9.64 20.43 7.71
N TYR A 157 8.72 19.82 6.96
CA TYR A 157 7.91 20.49 5.95
C TYR A 157 6.41 20.47 6.26
N LYS A 158 6.05 20.18 7.53
CA LYS A 158 4.65 20.08 8.01
C LYS A 158 3.81 19.10 7.19
N GLY A 159 4.41 18.01 6.71
CA GLY A 159 3.70 16.99 5.96
C GLY A 159 2.74 16.18 6.84
N LYS A 160 1.88 15.39 6.18
CA LYS A 160 0.95 14.46 6.82
C LYS A 160 0.84 13.19 5.98
N LEU A 161 0.64 12.05 6.63
CA LEU A 161 0.35 10.77 5.98
C LEU A 161 -1.08 10.68 5.45
N ASN A 162 -1.99 11.42 6.08
CA ASN A 162 -3.41 11.44 5.76
C ASN A 162 -3.97 12.82 6.07
N ASP A 163 -5.01 13.22 5.34
CA ASP A 163 -5.66 14.51 5.52
C ASP A 163 -7.18 14.35 5.54
N ILE A 164 -7.90 15.47 5.77
CA ILE A 164 -9.35 15.53 5.65
C ILE A 164 -9.76 15.07 4.24
N ASN A 165 -10.82 14.25 4.18
CA ASN A 165 -11.27 13.55 2.98
C ASN A 165 -10.27 12.54 2.39
N GLY A 166 -9.24 12.15 3.15
CA GLY A 166 -8.29 11.13 2.75
C GLY A 166 -8.83 9.70 2.90
N VAL A 167 -7.91 8.72 2.81
CA VAL A 167 -8.25 7.31 2.96
C VAL A 167 -8.45 6.98 4.44
N PRO A 168 -9.54 6.31 4.84
CA PRO A 168 -9.82 6.03 6.24
C PRO A 168 -8.81 5.05 6.84
N GLU A 169 -8.35 5.30 8.07
CA GLU A 169 -7.47 4.38 8.78
C GLU A 169 -8.16 3.04 9.10
N HIS A 170 -7.38 2.03 9.46
CA HIS A 170 -7.91 0.85 10.12
C HIS A 170 -8.09 1.13 11.61
N ILE A 171 -9.30 0.92 12.12
CA ILE A 171 -9.60 0.96 13.55
C ILE A 171 -9.81 -0.48 14.01
N LEU A 172 -9.04 -0.89 15.01
CA LEU A 172 -9.14 -2.20 15.65
C LEU A 172 -9.47 -2.01 17.12
N GLN A 173 -10.33 -2.87 17.66
CA GLN A 173 -10.58 -2.95 19.09
C GLN A 173 -10.04 -4.27 19.62
N ILE A 174 -8.98 -4.19 20.43
CA ILE A 174 -8.30 -5.36 20.99
C ILE A 174 -8.27 -5.19 22.51
N PHE A 175 -8.90 -6.12 23.24
CA PHE A 175 -9.00 -6.09 24.70
C PHE A 175 -9.52 -4.75 25.27
N GLY A 176 -10.51 -4.14 24.62
CA GLY A 176 -11.07 -2.84 25.02
C GLY A 176 -10.21 -1.63 24.67
N LYS A 177 -9.01 -1.82 24.11
CA LYS A 177 -8.16 -0.75 23.60
C LYS A 177 -8.44 -0.50 22.11
N VAL A 178 -8.62 0.77 21.76
CA VAL A 178 -8.71 1.24 20.38
C VAL A 178 -7.30 1.40 19.81
N ILE A 179 -7.02 0.76 18.69
CA ILE A 179 -5.77 0.86 17.94
C ILE A 179 -6.11 1.41 16.55
N ILE A 180 -5.42 2.48 16.18
CA ILE A 180 -5.62 3.20 14.92
C ILE A 180 -4.36 3.01 14.09
N ILE A 181 -4.51 2.46 12.89
CA ILE A 181 -3.40 2.13 12.01
C ILE A 181 -3.60 2.86 10.68
N ASP A 182 -2.67 3.77 10.39
CA ASP A 182 -2.61 4.46 9.11
C ASP A 182 -2.37 3.45 7.96
N ARG A 183 -3.15 3.58 6.88
CA ARG A 183 -3.09 2.63 5.76
C ARG A 183 -1.80 2.72 4.96
N ASN A 184 -1.20 3.91 4.84
CA ASN A 184 0.06 4.09 4.14
C ASN A 184 1.20 3.41 4.92
N ILE A 185 1.20 3.55 6.25
CA ILE A 185 2.15 2.85 7.12
C ILE A 185 1.95 1.33 7.07
N LEU A 186 0.70 0.85 7.13
CA LEU A 186 0.44 -0.57 6.98
C LEU A 186 0.92 -1.10 5.62
N GLY A 187 0.64 -0.36 4.56
CA GLY A 187 1.07 -0.66 3.19
C GLY A 187 2.59 -0.74 3.07
N ILE A 188 3.33 0.25 3.61
CA ILE A 188 4.80 0.26 3.51
C ILE A 188 5.44 -0.86 4.32
N ILE A 189 4.87 -1.21 5.49
CA ILE A 189 5.35 -2.35 6.29
C ILE A 189 5.14 -3.65 5.52
N ALA A 190 3.94 -3.88 4.97
CA ALA A 190 3.65 -5.08 4.18
C ALA A 190 4.55 -5.17 2.94
N PHE A 191 4.72 -4.06 2.22
CA PHE A 191 5.64 -3.96 1.09
C PHE A 191 7.05 -4.33 1.53
N THR A 192 7.56 -3.74 2.61
CA THR A 192 8.92 -3.99 3.11
C THR A 192 9.14 -5.46 3.45
N ILE A 193 8.19 -6.11 4.12
CA ILE A 193 8.27 -7.53 4.47
C ILE A 193 8.35 -8.40 3.21
N VAL A 194 7.43 -8.19 2.26
CA VAL A 194 7.39 -8.98 1.01
C VAL A 194 8.64 -8.77 0.19
N THR A 195 9.10 -7.52 0.00
CA THR A 195 10.32 -7.21 -0.75
C THR A 195 11.56 -7.78 -0.07
N SER A 196 11.66 -7.69 1.27
CA SER A 196 12.79 -8.25 2.02
C SER A 196 12.84 -9.76 1.90
N PHE A 197 11.69 -10.42 1.99
CA PHE A 197 11.63 -11.86 1.84
C PHE A 197 11.94 -12.30 0.41
N ALA A 198 11.40 -11.62 -0.60
CA ALA A 198 11.73 -11.89 -1.99
C ALA A 198 13.21 -11.66 -2.30
N THR A 199 13.81 -10.64 -1.68
CA THR A 199 15.26 -10.35 -1.78
C THR A 199 16.08 -11.51 -1.23
N TYR A 200 15.71 -12.03 -0.05
CA TYR A 200 16.37 -13.18 0.55
C TYR A 200 16.36 -14.38 -0.40
N LEU A 201 15.17 -14.74 -0.92
CA LEU A 201 15.00 -15.89 -1.83
C LEU A 201 15.74 -15.78 -3.17
N ILE A 202 16.03 -14.55 -3.61
CA ILE A 202 16.72 -14.32 -4.89
C ILE A 202 18.25 -14.31 -4.69
N LEU A 203 18.73 -13.85 -3.54
CA LEU A 203 20.17 -13.63 -3.31
C LEU A 203 20.85 -14.72 -2.48
N PHE A 204 20.11 -15.54 -1.74
CA PHE A 204 20.62 -16.56 -0.83
C PHE A 204 19.86 -17.87 -0.98
#